data_AF-A0A951DQT3-F1
#
_entry.id   AF-A0A951DQT3-F1
#
_cell.length_a   1.000
_cell.length_b   1.000
_cell.length_c   1.000
_cell.angle_alpha   90.00
_cell.angle_beta   90.00
_cell.angle_gamma   90.00
#
_symmetry.space_group_name_H-M   'P 1'
#
loop_
_entity.id
_entity.type
_entity.pdbx_description
1 polymer ?
#
loop_
_entity_poly.entity_id
_entity_poly.type
_entity_poly.pdbx_seq_one_letter_code
_entity_poly.pdbx_strand_id
1 'polypeptide(L)'
;MCGIAGLIRFDGSAALDGRAIVANMVRNVRHRGPDDDGVQQLDDATVFGHTRLSIIDLSSAGHQPMLSPDQMLAVTYNGEIYNFAD
;
A
#
# COMPACT_ATOMS: atom_id res chain seq x y z
N MET A 1 -2.97 6.74 -12.68
CA MET A 1 -2.13 7.12 -11.51
C MET A 1 -2.56 6.24 -10.36
N CYS A 2 -1.67 5.65 -9.57
CA CYS A 2 -2.04 4.82 -8.43
C CYS A 2 -2.81 5.61 -7.34
N GLY A 3 -3.21 4.92 -6.26
CA GLY A 3 -3.77 5.49 -5.04
C GLY A 3 -3.07 4.93 -3.81
N ILE A 4 -2.83 5.77 -2.80
CA ILE A 4 -2.20 5.37 -1.53
C ILE A 4 -3.19 5.64 -0.41
N ALA A 5 -3.28 4.71 0.54
CA ALA A 5 -3.98 4.87 1.80
C ALA A 5 -3.08 4.41 2.94
N GLY A 6 -3.33 4.90 4.16
CA GLY A 6 -2.60 4.44 5.32
C GLY A 6 -3.21 4.95 6.62
N LEU A 7 -2.88 4.26 7.70
CA LEU A 7 -3.30 4.58 9.06
C LEU A 7 -2.12 4.35 9.99
N ILE A 8 -1.85 5.32 10.86
CA ILE A 8 -0.87 5.23 11.95
C ILE A 8 -1.59 5.68 13.21
N ARG A 9 -1.55 4.86 14.26
CA ARG A 9 -2.07 5.20 15.59
C ARG A 9 -0.95 5.61 16.52
N PHE A 10 -1.11 6.75 17.17
CA PHE A 10 -0.15 7.25 18.15
C PHE A 10 -0.59 7.00 19.59
N ASP A 11 -1.86 6.61 19.81
CA ASP A 11 -2.46 6.43 21.13
C ASP A 11 -2.34 4.99 21.66
N GLY A 12 -1.74 4.08 20.89
CA GLY A 12 -1.62 2.66 21.24
C GLY A 12 -2.95 1.92 21.33
N SER A 13 -4.06 2.52 20.86
CA SER A 13 -5.37 1.91 20.98
C SER A 13 -5.62 0.86 19.88
N ALA A 14 -5.92 -0.36 20.28
CA ALA A 14 -6.31 -1.45 19.37
C ALA A 14 -7.84 -1.51 19.14
N ALA A 15 -8.59 -0.50 19.61
CA ALA A 15 -10.05 -0.58 19.71
C ALA A 15 -10.78 -0.71 18.35
N LEU A 16 -10.15 -0.30 17.25
CA LEU A 16 -10.71 -0.40 15.90
C LEU A 16 -9.85 -1.32 15.03
N ASP A 17 -10.47 -2.02 14.08
CA ASP A 17 -9.76 -2.80 13.07
C ASP A 17 -9.12 -1.87 12.03
N GLY A 18 -7.82 -1.60 12.19
CA GLY A 18 -7.06 -0.72 11.29
C GLY A 18 -7.01 -1.24 9.85
N ARG A 19 -6.93 -2.58 9.68
CA ARG A 19 -6.90 -3.23 8.38
C ARG A 19 -8.23 -3.02 7.64
N ALA A 20 -9.36 -3.18 8.34
CA ALA A 20 -10.67 -2.91 7.75
C ALA A 20 -10.86 -1.43 7.36
N ILE A 21 -10.38 -0.50 8.19
CA ILE A 21 -10.43 0.94 7.88
C ILE A 21 -9.64 1.23 6.60
N VAL A 22 -8.39 0.77 6.51
CA VAL A 22 -7.56 1.02 5.32
C VAL A 22 -8.12 0.31 4.09
N ALA A 23 -8.68 -0.89 4.22
CA ALA A 23 -9.36 -1.55 3.11
C ALA A 23 -10.53 -0.71 2.56
N ASN A 24 -11.29 -0.03 3.43
CA ASN A 24 -12.35 0.89 2.99
C ASN A 24 -11.76 2.11 2.26
N MET A 25 -10.65 2.67 2.75
CA MET A 25 -9.95 3.78 2.10
C MET A 25 -9.45 3.39 0.70
N VAL A 26 -8.84 2.20 0.57
CA VAL A 26 -8.39 1.61 -0.71
C VAL A 26 -9.56 1.50 -1.70
N ARG A 27 -10.72 0.98 -1.27
CA ARG A 27 -11.91 0.90 -2.14
C ARG A 27 -12.37 2.27 -2.66
N ASN A 28 -12.32 3.33 -1.83
CA ASN A 28 -12.73 4.67 -2.25
C ASN A 28 -11.80 5.29 -3.31
N VAL A 29 -10.52 4.89 -3.34
CA VAL A 29 -9.54 5.39 -4.32
C VAL A 29 -9.30 4.43 -5.49
N ARG A 30 -10.07 3.33 -5.57
CA ARG A 30 -9.90 2.25 -6.55
C ARG A 30 -9.96 2.69 -8.02
N HIS A 31 -10.66 3.78 -8.32
CA HIS A 31 -10.73 4.36 -9.65
C HIS A 31 -9.37 4.87 -10.17
N ARG A 32 -8.40 5.13 -9.28
CA ARG A 32 -7.05 5.59 -9.63
C ARG A 32 -6.20 4.45 -10.17
N GLY A 33 -6.19 3.32 -9.47
CA GLY A 33 -5.46 2.11 -9.83
C GLY A 33 -6.40 0.93 -10.08
N PRO A 34 -6.87 0.73 -11.32
CA PRO A 34 -7.85 -0.29 -11.62
C PRO A 34 -7.33 -1.74 -11.63
N ASP A 35 -6.01 -1.95 -11.66
CA ASP A 35 -5.42 -3.25 -12.05
C ASP A 35 -5.14 -4.17 -10.86
N ASP A 36 -4.79 -3.60 -9.70
CA ASP A 36 -4.45 -4.35 -8.50
C ASP A 36 -4.69 -3.49 -7.24
N ASP A 37 -4.84 -4.12 -6.08
CA ASP A 37 -4.95 -3.44 -4.79
C ASP A 37 -4.40 -4.29 -3.63
N GLY A 38 -3.92 -3.63 -2.59
CA GLY A 38 -3.28 -4.29 -1.46
C GLY A 38 -3.47 -3.54 -0.15
N VAL A 39 -3.50 -4.30 0.95
CA VAL A 39 -3.54 -3.80 2.32
C VAL A 39 -2.57 -4.62 3.16
N GLN A 40 -1.65 -3.93 3.85
CA GLN A 40 -0.61 -4.55 4.66
C GLN A 40 -0.61 -3.94 6.07
N GLN A 41 -0.81 -4.79 7.09
CA GLN A 41 -0.55 -4.42 8.49
C GLN A 41 0.96 -4.55 8.73
N LEU A 42 1.59 -3.52 9.28
CA LEU A 42 3.04 -3.50 9.55
C LEU A 42 3.35 -3.82 11.00
N ASP A 43 2.56 -3.27 11.92
CA ASP A 43 2.60 -3.50 13.36
C ASP A 43 1.20 -3.24 13.93
N ASP A 44 1.01 -3.25 15.25
CA ASP A 44 -0.30 -3.04 15.88
C ASP A 44 -0.92 -1.66 15.59
N ALA A 45 -0.12 -0.66 15.21
CA ALA A 45 -0.52 0.72 15.03
C ALA A 45 -0.56 1.17 13.56
N THR A 46 0.13 0.47 12.67
CA THR A 46 0.43 0.94 11.32
C THR A 46 -0.09 0.00 10.25
N VAL A 47 -0.84 0.58 9.29
CA VAL A 47 -1.39 -0.13 8.13
C VAL A 47 -1.18 0.69 6.88
N PHE A 48 -0.66 0.07 5.82
CA PHE A 48 -0.56 0.65 4.49
C PHE A 48 -1.59 0.04 3.55
N GLY A 49 -2.02 0.83 2.57
CA GLY A 49 -2.91 0.42 1.50
C GLY A 49 -2.51 1.05 0.16
N HIS A 50 -2.83 0.36 -0.93
CA HIS A 50 -2.51 0.81 -2.28
C HIS A 50 -3.56 0.35 -3.30
N THR A 51 -3.76 1.13 -4.35
CA THR A 51 -4.44 0.72 -5.58
C THR A 51 -3.52 1.02 -6.75
N ARG A 52 -3.27 0.05 -7.61
CA ARG A 52 -2.23 0.12 -8.63
C ARG A 52 -2.81 0.29 -10.03
N LEU A 53 -2.26 1.25 -10.76
CA LEU A 53 -2.30 1.26 -12.22
C LEU A 53 -0.95 0.71 -12.68
N SER A 54 -0.97 -0.41 -13.39
CA SER A 54 0.21 -1.17 -13.77
C SER A 54 0.83 -0.58 -15.04
N ILE A 55 2.03 0.02 -14.93
CA ILE A 55 2.74 0.64 -16.05
C ILE A 55 4.12 0.00 -16.25
N ILE A 56 4.95 -0.02 -15.20
CA ILE A 56 6.26 -0.69 -15.17
C ILE A 56 6.11 -1.96 -14.33
N ASP A 57 6.57 -3.09 -14.87
CA ASP A 57 6.34 -4.44 -14.35
C ASP A 57 4.83 -4.76 -14.18
N LEU A 58 4.28 -5.48 -15.15
CA LEU A 58 2.87 -5.86 -15.15
C LEU A 58 2.60 -7.17 -14.39
N SER A 59 3.64 -7.80 -13.84
CA SER A 59 3.50 -9.04 -13.09
C SER A 59 3.05 -8.79 -11.64
N SER A 60 2.74 -9.86 -10.92
CA SER A 60 2.44 -9.80 -9.49
C SER A 60 3.63 -9.37 -8.64
N ALA A 61 4.86 -9.38 -9.17
CA ALA A 61 6.02 -8.86 -8.46
C ALA A 61 5.94 -7.34 -8.23
N GLY A 62 5.16 -6.61 -9.05
CA GLY A 62 4.90 -5.19 -8.90
C GLY A 62 3.85 -4.83 -7.84
N HIS A 63 3.29 -5.81 -7.11
CA HIS A 63 2.25 -5.61 -6.09
C HIS A 63 2.72 -4.64 -4.98
N GLN A 64 1.78 -3.87 -4.44
CA GLN A 64 2.03 -2.87 -3.40
C GLN A 64 0.96 -2.98 -2.30
N PRO A 65 1.28 -2.73 -1.01
CA PRO A 65 2.59 -2.32 -0.47
C PRO A 65 3.68 -3.38 -0.63
N MET A 66 4.91 -2.95 -0.92
CA MET A 66 6.08 -3.83 -1.01
C MET A 66 6.79 -3.95 0.33
N LEU A 67 7.26 -5.16 0.65
CA LEU A 67 8.12 -5.43 1.80
C LEU A 67 9.56 -5.66 1.34
N SER A 68 10.53 -5.24 2.15
CA SER A 68 11.92 -5.68 1.97
C SER A 68 12.04 -7.20 2.15
N PRO A 69 13.11 -7.84 1.63
CA PRO A 69 13.28 -9.29 1.77
C PRO A 69 13.31 -9.79 3.23
N ASP A 70 13.81 -8.97 4.15
CA ASP A 70 13.82 -9.22 5.60
C ASP A 70 12.54 -8.75 6.32
N GLN A 71 11.59 -8.16 5.58
CA GLN A 71 10.31 -7.61 6.06
C GLN A 71 10.44 -6.50 7.13
N MET A 72 11.63 -5.92 7.28
CA MET A 72 11.88 -4.84 8.23
C MET A 72 11.44 -3.47 7.69
N LEU A 73 11.29 -3.34 6.38
CA LEU A 73 10.84 -2.13 5.71
C LEU A 73 9.62 -2.43 4.85
N ALA A 74 8.72 -1.47 4.79
CA ALA A 74 7.59 -1.48 3.88
C ALA A 74 7.51 -0.16 3.13
N VAL A 75 7.09 -0.22 1.87
CA VAL A 75 6.88 0.96 1.04
C VAL A 75 5.53 0.87 0.32
N THR A 76 4.86 2.00 0.19
CA THR A 76 3.75 2.22 -0.72
C THR A 76 4.09 3.46 -1.54
N TYR A 77 3.97 3.37 -2.86
CA TYR A 77 4.52 4.38 -3.77
C TYR A 77 3.59 4.69 -4.94
N ASN A 78 3.56 5.96 -5.34
CA ASN A 78 2.78 6.46 -6.46
C ASN A 78 3.60 7.48 -7.24
N GLY A 79 4.04 7.07 -8.42
CA GLY A 79 4.93 7.81 -9.29
C GLY A 79 5.84 6.84 -10.04
N GLU A 80 6.85 7.38 -10.69
CA GLU A 80 7.79 6.63 -11.51
C GLU A 80 9.23 7.05 -11.16
N ILE A 81 10.07 6.08 -10.81
CA ILE A 81 11.51 6.31 -10.61
C ILE A 81 12.18 6.02 -11.95
N TYR A 82 12.50 7.05 -12.71
CA TYR A 82 12.95 6.91 -14.11
C TYR A 82 14.31 6.19 -14.24
N ASN A 83 15.15 6.24 -13.20
CA ASN A 83 16.47 5.63 -13.16
C ASN A 83 16.50 4.31 -12.36
N PHE A 84 15.38 3.58 -12.27
CA PHE A 84 15.31 2.34 -11.46
C PHE A 84 16.23 1.21 -11.97
N ALA A 85 16.72 1.30 -13.20
CA ALA A 85 17.55 0.28 -13.86
C ALA A 85 19.00 0.74 -14.11
N ASP A 86 19.37 1.95 -13.70
CA ASP A 86 20.75 2.48 -13.79
C ASP A 86 21.65 1.86 -12.72
#